data_AF-A0A812PZT9-F1
#
_entry.id   AF-A0A812PZT9-F1
#
_cell.length_a   1.000
_cell.length_b   1.000
_cell.length_c   1.000
_cell.angle_alpha   90.00
_cell.angle_beta   90.00
_cell.angle_gamma   90.00
#
_symmetry.space_group_name_H-M   'P 1'
#
loop_
_entity.id
_entity.type
_entity.pdbx_description
1 polymer ?
#
loop_
_entity_poly.entity_id
_entity_poly.type
_entity_poly.pdbx_seq_one_letter_code
_entity_poly.pdbx_strand_id
1 'polypeptide(L)'
;MLTFTGIPTRGCLFKLCARTDTRTLSRPPILEDIYSCIVRHLIAFPIALKQHLKRSRDPDEYGKVLEYSELDGICRTGRPHTLLLSSLSMLIRPLRHRDDGLGKSLALWNQMDSCISQLQSISCNLDLIVQQPLPASYTIHADRFIRLWVGTLPFVLLDVMRPALVVPAVLLVAWALYYTEELAEIMEEPFGDETSGKPETIKLDVFCRRIIFALKQQVWAQETLDSRVNSGDWVITPEDLPP
;
A
#
# COMPACT_ATOMS: atom_id res chain seq x y z
N MET A 1 -15.57 -40.75 19.75
CA MET A 1 -15.03 -40.52 21.10
C MET A 1 -13.52 -40.50 20.96
N LEU A 2 -12.95 -39.34 20.63
CA LEU A 2 -11.54 -39.16 20.26
C LEU A 2 -10.82 -38.42 21.38
N THR A 3 -9.81 -39.07 21.94
CA THR A 3 -8.93 -38.60 23.01
C THR A 3 -7.88 -37.63 22.48
N PHE A 4 -7.85 -36.45 23.09
CA PHE A 4 -6.88 -35.36 22.91
C PHE A 4 -5.53 -35.70 23.57
N THR A 5 -4.42 -35.50 22.85
CA THR A 5 -3.06 -35.58 23.40
C THR A 5 -2.44 -34.18 23.50
N GLY A 6 -2.13 -33.79 24.74
CA GLY A 6 -0.82 -33.25 25.14
C GLY A 6 -0.49 -31.78 24.87
N ILE A 7 -0.81 -30.91 25.84
CA ILE A 7 -0.15 -29.62 26.07
C ILE A 7 0.98 -29.84 27.09
N PRO A 8 2.25 -29.48 26.85
CA PRO A 8 3.24 -29.39 27.90
C PRO A 8 3.29 -27.99 28.52
N THR A 9 2.99 -27.97 29.81
CA THR A 9 3.07 -26.86 30.76
C THR A 9 4.49 -26.63 31.29
N ARG A 10 4.81 -25.34 31.51
CA ARG A 10 5.56 -24.77 32.65
C ARG A 10 7.00 -25.25 32.93
N GLY A 11 7.95 -24.32 32.75
CA GLY A 11 9.19 -24.30 33.53
C GLY A 11 10.30 -23.48 32.88
N CYS A 12 10.31 -22.15 33.06
CA CYS A 12 11.51 -21.29 33.01
C CYS A 12 11.14 -19.80 33.08
N LEU A 13 10.63 -19.31 34.21
CA LEU A 13 10.50 -17.85 34.41
C LEU A 13 10.66 -17.52 35.89
N PHE A 14 11.87 -17.66 36.44
CA PHE A 14 12.24 -16.97 37.68
C PHE A 14 13.77 -17.04 37.88
N LYS A 15 14.49 -16.14 37.21
CA LYS A 15 15.76 -15.54 37.67
C LYS A 15 16.39 -14.75 36.52
N LEU A 16 16.09 -13.46 36.45
CA LEU A 16 17.07 -12.46 35.98
C LEU A 16 16.70 -11.12 36.62
N CYS A 17 17.02 -11.04 37.91
CA CYS A 17 17.37 -9.76 38.53
C CYS A 17 18.87 -9.57 38.24
N ALA A 18 19.20 -8.74 37.26
CA ALA A 18 20.54 -8.21 37.02
C ALA A 18 20.33 -6.81 36.42
N ARG A 19 20.41 -5.79 37.26
CA ARG A 19 21.59 -4.94 37.41
C ARG A 19 21.93 -4.23 36.10
N THR A 20 21.50 -2.98 36.07
CA THR A 20 21.80 -1.93 35.11
C THR A 20 23.29 -1.96 34.75
N ASP A 21 23.61 -2.43 33.54
CA ASP A 21 24.90 -2.22 32.90
C ASP A 21 24.64 -1.93 31.42
N THR A 22 24.84 -0.67 31.03
CA THR A 22 24.52 -0.11 29.70
C THR A 22 25.59 -0.48 28.66
N ARG A 23 26.00 -1.74 28.62
CA ARG A 23 27.02 -2.23 27.69
C ARG A 23 26.51 -3.49 27.01
N THR A 24 26.35 -3.39 25.68
CA THR A 24 25.80 -4.39 24.74
C THR A 24 24.28 -4.39 24.63
N LEU A 25 23.76 -3.55 23.73
CA LEU A 25 22.39 -3.65 23.20
C LEU A 25 22.31 -4.83 22.22
N SER A 26 22.75 -6.02 22.62
CA SER A 26 22.60 -7.22 21.81
C SER A 26 21.15 -7.71 21.97
N ARG A 27 20.34 -7.58 20.91
CA ARG A 27 18.97 -8.11 20.91
C ARG A 27 19.03 -9.63 21.18
N PRO A 28 18.19 -10.19 22.07
CA PRO A 28 18.09 -11.64 22.20
C PRO A 28 17.62 -12.28 20.88
N PRO A 29 18.03 -13.52 20.54
CA PRO A 29 17.83 -14.12 19.21
C PRO A 29 16.36 -14.17 18.75
N ILE A 30 15.43 -14.38 19.68
CA ILE A 30 13.97 -14.39 19.41
C ILE A 30 13.46 -13.01 18.94
N LEU A 31 14.12 -11.92 19.34
CA LEU A 31 13.73 -10.55 19.00
C LEU A 31 14.22 -10.13 17.62
N GLU A 32 15.32 -10.72 17.15
CA GLU A 32 15.88 -10.51 15.82
C GLU A 32 14.99 -11.14 14.74
N ASP A 33 14.45 -12.32 15.01
CA ASP A 33 13.45 -12.98 14.15
C ASP A 33 12.16 -12.15 14.01
N ILE A 34 11.65 -11.61 15.13
CA ILE A 34 10.43 -10.78 15.13
C ILE A 34 10.66 -9.46 14.36
N TYR A 35 11.80 -8.81 14.56
CA TYR A 35 12.14 -7.58 13.85
C TYR A 35 12.23 -7.80 12.34
N SER A 36 12.92 -8.87 11.91
CA SER A 36 13.06 -9.23 10.50
C SER A 36 11.71 -9.54 9.87
N CYS A 37 10.82 -10.23 10.59
CA CYS A 37 9.46 -10.50 10.16
C CYS A 37 8.64 -9.20 10.01
N ILE A 38 8.73 -8.26 10.95
CA ILE A 38 8.05 -6.95 10.88
C ILE A 38 8.52 -6.15 9.66
N VAL A 39 9.84 -6.05 9.43
CA VAL A 39 10.41 -5.32 8.28
C VAL A 39 9.95 -5.94 6.96
N ARG A 40 9.96 -7.27 6.86
CA ARG A 40 9.49 -8.00 5.68
C ARG A 40 8.02 -7.71 5.36
N HIS A 41 7.16 -7.76 6.38
CA HIS A 41 5.74 -7.44 6.25
C HIS A 41 5.50 -5.96 5.89
N LEU A 42 6.30 -5.04 6.43
CA LEU A 42 6.22 -3.62 6.13
C LEU A 42 6.60 -3.32 4.67
N ILE A 43 7.64 -3.99 4.14
CA ILE A 43 8.06 -3.86 2.74
C ILE A 43 7.04 -4.50 1.78
N ALA A 44 6.37 -5.58 2.21
CA ALA A 44 5.38 -6.28 1.41
C ALA A 44 4.01 -5.60 1.36
N PHE A 45 3.66 -4.80 2.37
CA PHE A 45 2.37 -4.11 2.43
C PHE A 45 2.11 -3.19 1.21
N PRO A 46 3.04 -2.32 0.77
CA PRO A 46 2.87 -1.51 -0.45
C PRO A 46 2.63 -2.35 -1.72
N ILE A 47 3.28 -3.52 -1.83
CA ILE A 47 3.10 -4.44 -2.95
C ILE A 47 1.69 -5.02 -2.93
N ALA A 48 1.24 -5.48 -1.76
CA ALA A 48 -0.11 -6.02 -1.57
C ALA A 48 -1.20 -4.97 -1.84
N LEU A 49 -0.97 -3.73 -1.42
CA LEU A 49 -1.87 -2.61 -1.68
C LEU A 49 -1.92 -2.28 -3.17
N LYS A 50 -0.76 -2.23 -3.85
CA LYS A 50 -0.69 -2.02 -5.31
C LYS A 50 -1.52 -3.04 -6.07
N GLN A 51 -1.30 -4.32 -5.79
CA GLN A 51 -1.99 -5.43 -6.44
C GLN A 51 -3.50 -5.41 -6.17
N HIS A 52 -3.89 -5.08 -4.93
CA HIS A 52 -5.29 -4.89 -4.56
C HIS A 52 -5.97 -3.77 -5.36
N LEU A 53 -5.32 -2.61 -5.51
CA LEU A 53 -5.86 -1.47 -6.27
C LEU A 53 -5.96 -1.76 -7.77
N LYS A 54 -4.97 -2.45 -8.35
CA LYS A 54 -4.98 -2.89 -9.76
C LYS A 54 -5.94 -4.05 -10.04
N ARG A 55 -6.53 -4.67 -9.00
CA ARG A 55 -7.28 -5.93 -9.08
C ARG A 55 -6.49 -7.06 -9.79
N SER A 56 -5.15 -7.00 -9.71
CA SER A 56 -4.23 -7.97 -10.29
C SER A 56 -3.57 -8.76 -9.18
N ARG A 57 -3.32 -10.05 -9.39
CA ARG A 57 -2.65 -10.92 -8.41
C ARG A 57 -1.46 -11.59 -9.05
N ASP A 58 -0.28 -11.19 -8.59
CA ASP A 58 0.98 -11.79 -9.00
C ASP A 58 1.70 -12.35 -7.76
N PRO A 59 1.71 -13.68 -7.58
CA PRO A 59 2.40 -14.32 -6.46
C PRO A 59 3.93 -14.16 -6.56
N ASP A 60 4.49 -13.99 -7.75
CA ASP A 60 5.94 -13.94 -7.98
C ASP A 60 6.56 -12.65 -7.44
N GLU A 61 5.79 -11.56 -7.41
CA GLU A 61 6.23 -10.28 -6.85
C GLU A 61 6.47 -10.36 -5.33
N TYR A 62 5.65 -11.15 -4.63
CA TYR A 62 5.84 -11.39 -3.19
C TYR A 62 7.04 -12.29 -2.90
N GLY A 63 7.36 -13.23 -3.79
CA GLY A 63 8.50 -14.14 -3.62
C GLY A 63 9.87 -13.46 -3.53
N LYS A 64 9.96 -12.20 -3.94
CA LYS A 64 11.18 -11.38 -3.79
C LYS A 64 11.36 -10.79 -2.39
N VAL A 65 10.30 -10.80 -1.58
CA VAL A 65 10.27 -10.13 -0.26
C VAL A 65 9.94 -11.12 0.85
N LEU A 66 8.98 -12.03 0.65
CA LEU A 66 8.46 -12.94 1.66
C LEU A 66 9.11 -14.32 1.67
N GLU A 67 9.03 -15.00 2.82
CA GLU A 67 9.35 -16.43 2.91
C GLU A 67 8.27 -17.30 2.26
N TYR A 68 8.67 -18.48 1.79
CA TYR A 68 7.77 -19.49 1.24
C TYR A 68 6.63 -19.90 2.18
N SER A 69 6.86 -19.89 3.50
CA SER A 69 5.84 -20.21 4.50
C SER A 69 4.76 -19.13 4.64
N GLU A 70 5.11 -17.86 4.47
CA GLU A 70 4.19 -16.72 4.56
C GLU A 70 3.41 -16.51 3.26
N LEU A 71 4.01 -16.87 2.13
CA LEU A 71 3.38 -16.82 0.80
C LEU A 71 2.11 -17.67 0.71
N ASP A 72 2.12 -18.89 1.25
CA ASP A 72 0.94 -19.78 1.25
C ASP A 72 -0.24 -19.16 2.01
N GLY A 73 0.02 -18.50 3.14
CA GLY A 73 -1.02 -17.79 3.91
C GLY A 73 -1.64 -16.62 3.15
N ILE A 74 -0.84 -15.89 2.39
CA ILE A 74 -1.29 -14.74 1.58
C ILE A 74 -2.09 -15.20 0.36
N CYS A 75 -1.59 -16.23 -0.36
CA CYS A 75 -2.26 -16.79 -1.53
C CYS A 75 -3.64 -17.35 -1.21
N ARG A 76 -3.83 -17.92 0.00
CA ARG A 76 -5.13 -18.42 0.46
C ARG A 76 -6.12 -17.32 0.80
N THR A 77 -5.65 -16.11 1.07
CA THR A 77 -6.48 -15.02 1.59
C THR A 77 -6.98 -14.11 0.48
N GLY A 78 -8.26 -13.73 0.54
CA GLY A 78 -8.87 -12.86 -0.48
C GLY A 78 -8.37 -11.41 -0.49
N ARG A 79 -7.82 -10.93 0.64
CA ARG A 79 -7.37 -9.54 0.85
C ARG A 79 -5.98 -9.53 1.51
N PRO A 80 -4.89 -9.54 0.72
CA PRO A 80 -3.54 -9.72 1.25
C PRO A 80 -3.06 -8.53 2.09
N HIS A 81 -3.41 -7.30 1.70
CA HIS A 81 -2.98 -6.08 2.41
C HIS A 81 -3.54 -6.01 3.84
N THR A 82 -4.81 -6.42 4.05
CA THR A 82 -5.43 -6.46 5.38
C THR A 82 -4.77 -7.51 6.27
N LEU A 83 -4.43 -8.67 5.70
CA LEU A 83 -3.74 -9.74 6.42
C LEU A 83 -2.36 -9.27 6.90
N LEU A 84 -1.56 -8.67 6.02
CA LEU A 84 -0.23 -8.15 6.37
C LEU A 84 -0.29 -7.10 7.50
N LEU A 85 -1.31 -6.24 7.49
CA LEU A 85 -1.50 -5.25 8.54
C LEU A 85 -1.92 -5.89 9.87
N SER A 86 -2.78 -6.91 9.81
CA SER A 86 -3.19 -7.67 10.99
C SER A 86 -2.01 -8.46 11.59
N SER A 87 -1.13 -9.03 10.76
CA SER A 87 0.05 -9.75 11.22
C SER A 87 1.07 -8.80 11.85
N LEU A 88 1.27 -7.59 11.30
CA LEU A 88 2.07 -6.54 11.94
C LEU A 88 1.56 -6.23 13.36
N SER A 89 0.24 -6.04 13.51
CA SER A 89 -0.36 -5.79 14.83
C SER A 89 -0.16 -6.96 15.79
N MET A 90 -0.18 -8.20 15.29
CA MET A 90 0.01 -9.41 16.09
C MET A 90 1.47 -9.57 16.53
N LEU A 91 2.43 -9.25 15.66
CA LEU A 91 3.87 -9.31 15.94
C LEU A 91 4.31 -8.27 16.97
N ILE A 92 3.59 -7.16 17.09
CA ILE A 92 3.92 -6.07 18.03
C ILE A 92 3.38 -6.32 19.45
N ARG A 93 2.27 -7.05 19.59
CA ARG A 93 1.68 -7.42 20.90
C ARG A 93 2.66 -8.07 21.90
N PRO A 94 3.47 -9.10 21.54
CA PRO A 94 4.41 -9.70 22.48
C PRO A 94 5.51 -8.75 22.91
N LEU A 95 5.86 -7.75 22.09
CA LEU A 95 6.85 -6.73 22.43
C LEU A 95 6.33 -5.79 23.53
N ARG A 96 5.03 -5.48 23.52
CA ARG A 96 4.37 -4.70 24.59
C ARG A 96 4.41 -5.39 25.95
N HIS A 97 4.28 -6.71 26.00
CA HIS A 97 4.23 -7.46 27.27
C HIS A 97 5.60 -7.63 27.95
N ARG A 98 6.69 -7.34 27.25
CA ARG A 98 8.06 -7.43 27.80
C ARG A 98 8.56 -6.13 28.43
N ASP A 99 7.74 -5.10 28.52
CA ASP A 99 8.20 -3.78 28.90
C ASP A 99 8.40 -3.58 30.41
N ASP A 100 9.50 -2.90 30.78
CA ASP A 100 10.00 -2.76 32.15
C ASP A 100 9.21 -1.73 33.00
N GLY A 101 8.00 -1.36 32.58
CA GLY A 101 7.11 -0.46 33.33
C GLY A 101 7.57 1.00 33.44
N LEU A 102 8.64 1.41 32.76
CA LEU A 102 9.30 2.72 32.94
C LEU A 102 8.63 3.91 32.22
N GLY A 103 7.44 3.75 31.66
CA GLY A 103 6.63 4.82 31.07
C GLY A 103 7.13 5.42 29.74
N LYS A 104 8.46 5.45 29.49
CA LYS A 104 9.07 5.85 28.21
C LYS A 104 8.60 4.98 27.04
N SER A 105 8.33 3.72 27.31
CA SER A 105 7.85 2.77 26.33
C SER A 105 6.40 2.96 25.93
N LEU A 106 5.52 3.40 26.84
CA LEU A 106 4.11 3.60 26.53
C LEU A 106 3.92 4.64 25.43
N ALA A 107 4.72 5.71 25.45
CA ALA A 107 4.73 6.73 24.40
C ALA A 107 5.17 6.16 23.04
N LEU A 108 6.23 5.35 23.02
CA LEU A 108 6.71 4.67 21.80
C LEU A 108 5.70 3.66 21.27
N TRP A 109 5.02 2.92 22.15
CA TRP A 109 3.95 1.98 21.77
C TRP A 109 2.76 2.69 21.16
N ASN A 110 2.31 3.78 21.78
CA ASN A 110 1.22 4.59 21.25
C ASN A 110 1.59 5.17 19.88
N GLN A 111 2.85 5.53 19.67
CA GLN A 111 3.34 5.98 18.37
C GLN A 111 3.32 4.86 17.31
N MET A 112 3.79 3.65 17.65
CA MET A 112 3.75 2.50 16.74
C MET A 112 2.30 2.12 16.37
N ASP A 113 1.40 2.02 17.37
CA ASP A 113 -0.01 1.75 17.14
C ASP A 113 -0.66 2.84 16.29
N SER A 114 -0.31 4.11 16.51
CA SER A 114 -0.77 5.23 15.68
C SER A 114 -0.29 5.08 14.24
N CYS A 115 0.97 4.73 13.99
CA CYS A 115 1.49 4.48 12.64
C CYS A 115 0.74 3.34 11.93
N ILE A 116 0.47 2.22 12.62
CA ILE A 116 -0.31 1.11 12.04
C ILE A 116 -1.75 1.53 11.74
N SER A 117 -2.36 2.29 12.66
CA SER A 117 -3.72 2.82 12.47
C SER A 117 -3.78 3.78 11.28
N GLN A 118 -2.73 4.59 11.08
CA GLN A 118 -2.59 5.45 9.90
C GLN A 118 -2.49 4.63 8.62
N LEU A 119 -1.66 3.58 8.58
CA LEU A 119 -1.60 2.66 7.43
C LEU A 119 -2.96 2.02 7.13
N GLN A 120 -3.69 1.62 8.17
CA GLN A 120 -5.05 1.08 8.03
C GLN A 120 -6.02 2.10 7.43
N SER A 121 -5.98 3.33 7.94
CA SER A 121 -6.85 4.42 7.48
C SER A 121 -6.59 4.77 6.01
N ILE A 122 -5.32 4.81 5.60
CA ILE A 122 -4.93 5.06 4.21
C ILE A 122 -5.43 3.93 3.31
N SER A 123 -5.25 2.67 3.72
CA SER A 123 -5.77 1.52 2.97
C SER A 123 -7.29 1.59 2.80
N CYS A 124 -8.03 1.96 3.84
CA CYS A 124 -9.48 2.09 3.80
C CYS A 124 -9.92 3.27 2.91
N ASN A 125 -9.22 4.39 2.95
CA ASN A 125 -9.51 5.54 2.08
C ASN A 125 -9.29 5.20 0.60
N LEU A 126 -8.25 4.41 0.29
CA LEU A 126 -8.02 3.95 -1.08
C LEU A 126 -9.11 2.96 -1.53
N ASP A 127 -9.60 2.10 -0.64
CA ASP A 127 -10.76 1.24 -0.91
C ASP A 127 -12.01 2.05 -1.21
N LEU A 128 -12.26 3.15 -0.50
CA LEU A 128 -13.38 4.04 -0.78
C LEU A 128 -13.27 4.65 -2.17
N ILE A 129 -12.09 5.13 -2.56
CA ILE A 129 -11.86 5.70 -3.90
C ILE A 129 -12.12 4.65 -4.99
N VAL A 130 -11.71 3.39 -4.78
CA VAL A 130 -11.97 2.30 -5.72
C VAL A 130 -13.44 1.86 -5.75
N GLN A 131 -14.15 1.96 -4.63
CA GLN A 131 -15.54 1.50 -4.47
C GLN A 131 -16.59 2.56 -4.77
N GLN A 132 -16.21 3.82 -5.03
CA GLN A 132 -17.12 4.88 -5.45
C GLN A 132 -17.04 5.13 -6.97
N PRO A 133 -17.48 4.19 -7.83
CA PRO A 133 -17.72 4.54 -9.22
C PRO A 133 -18.87 5.54 -9.28
N LEU A 134 -18.85 6.44 -10.27
CA LEU A 134 -19.99 7.31 -10.51
C LEU A 134 -21.26 6.46 -10.72
N PRO A 135 -22.43 6.90 -10.24
CA PRO A 135 -23.66 6.18 -10.47
C PRO A 135 -23.88 5.95 -11.97
N ALA A 136 -24.06 4.70 -12.39
CA ALA A 136 -24.22 4.35 -13.82
C ALA A 136 -25.38 5.09 -14.51
N SER A 137 -26.39 5.53 -13.74
CA SER A 137 -27.47 6.37 -14.27
C SER A 137 -26.93 7.70 -14.79
N TYR A 138 -25.97 8.33 -14.11
CA TYR A 138 -25.39 9.61 -14.52
C TYR A 138 -24.65 9.49 -15.86
N THR A 139 -23.80 8.47 -16.01
CA THR A 139 -23.03 8.24 -17.24
C THR A 139 -23.94 7.93 -18.43
N ILE A 140 -24.96 7.09 -18.24
CA ILE A 140 -25.96 6.79 -19.27
C ILE A 140 -26.76 8.04 -19.69
N HIS A 141 -27.12 8.90 -18.73
CA HIS A 141 -27.84 10.14 -19.04
C HIS A 141 -26.97 11.14 -19.81
N ALA A 142 -25.69 11.28 -19.43
CA ALA A 142 -24.74 12.16 -20.11
C ALA A 142 -24.53 11.74 -21.58
N ASP A 143 -24.25 10.46 -21.84
CA ASP A 143 -24.07 9.90 -23.19
C ASP A 143 -25.32 10.12 -24.07
N ARG A 144 -26.51 9.80 -23.55
CA ARG A 144 -27.78 10.05 -24.26
C ARG A 144 -28.00 11.53 -24.56
N PHE A 145 -27.67 12.41 -23.64
CA PHE A 145 -27.79 13.86 -23.84
C PHE A 145 -26.83 14.36 -24.92
N ILE A 146 -25.56 13.95 -24.91
CA ILE A 146 -24.56 14.34 -25.92
C ILE A 146 -24.99 13.87 -27.31
N ARG A 147 -25.40 12.60 -27.46
CA ARG A 147 -25.90 12.05 -28.74
C ARG A 147 -27.11 12.83 -29.26
N LEU A 148 -28.06 13.16 -28.39
CA LEU A 148 -29.23 13.93 -28.77
C LEU A 148 -28.84 15.36 -29.19
N TRP A 149 -27.96 16.01 -28.43
CA TRP A 149 -27.51 17.37 -28.70
C TRP A 149 -26.77 17.46 -30.04
N VAL A 150 -25.80 16.57 -30.29
CA VAL A 150 -25.09 16.49 -31.58
C VAL A 150 -26.04 16.18 -32.73
N GLY A 151 -27.05 15.31 -32.51
CA GLY A 151 -28.07 15.00 -33.51
C GLY A 151 -29.00 16.19 -33.85
N THR A 152 -29.27 17.07 -32.88
CA THR A 152 -30.10 18.27 -33.09
C THR A 152 -29.33 19.46 -33.67
N LEU A 153 -28.00 19.51 -33.47
CA LEU A 153 -27.12 20.59 -33.91
C LEU A 153 -27.17 20.91 -35.41
N PRO A 154 -27.17 19.94 -36.36
CA PRO A 154 -27.23 20.26 -37.78
C PRO A 154 -28.50 21.01 -38.17
N PHE A 155 -29.65 20.72 -37.54
CA PHE A 155 -30.91 21.40 -37.85
C PHE A 155 -30.87 22.88 -37.49
N VAL A 156 -30.25 23.22 -36.36
CA VAL A 156 -30.09 24.63 -35.92
C VAL A 156 -29.09 25.37 -36.81
N LEU A 157 -28.03 24.69 -37.24
CA LEU A 157 -26.93 25.34 -37.96
C LEU A 157 -27.26 25.64 -39.43
N LEU A 158 -28.23 24.93 -40.01
CA LEU A 158 -28.71 25.16 -41.39
C LEU A 158 -29.28 26.57 -41.60
N ASP A 159 -29.88 27.18 -40.57
CA ASP A 159 -30.47 28.52 -40.65
C ASP A 159 -29.43 29.64 -40.43
N VAL A 160 -28.28 29.32 -39.84
CA VAL A 160 -27.26 30.29 -39.43
C VAL A 160 -26.09 30.35 -40.42
N MET A 161 -25.72 29.21 -41.03
CA MET A 161 -24.49 29.06 -41.80
C MET A 161 -24.73 28.51 -43.21
N ARG A 162 -23.75 28.71 -44.10
CA ARG A 162 -23.79 28.08 -45.43
C ARG A 162 -23.79 26.55 -45.29
N PRO A 163 -24.60 25.80 -46.06
CA PRO A 163 -24.68 24.34 -45.95
C PRO A 163 -23.34 23.60 -46.04
N ALA A 164 -22.40 24.14 -46.83
CA ALA A 164 -21.05 23.57 -46.99
C ALA A 164 -20.18 23.67 -45.71
N LEU A 165 -20.45 24.63 -44.82
CA LEU A 165 -19.73 24.81 -43.55
C LEU A 165 -20.39 24.10 -42.37
N VAL A 166 -21.65 23.68 -42.52
CA VAL A 166 -22.41 23.00 -41.46
C VAL A 166 -21.76 21.67 -41.09
N VAL A 167 -21.38 20.86 -42.09
CA VAL A 167 -20.78 19.54 -41.87
C VAL A 167 -19.47 19.61 -41.05
N PRO A 168 -18.45 20.40 -41.44
CA PRO A 168 -17.21 20.48 -40.66
C PRO A 168 -17.41 21.11 -39.28
N ALA A 169 -18.34 22.05 -39.13
CA ALA A 169 -18.65 22.64 -37.82
C ALA A 169 -19.28 21.63 -36.87
N VAL A 170 -20.27 20.86 -37.33
CA VAL A 170 -20.89 19.77 -36.55
C VAL A 170 -19.85 18.73 -36.15
N LEU A 171 -18.97 18.35 -37.08
CA LEU A 171 -17.94 17.33 -36.84
C LEU A 171 -16.93 17.81 -35.78
N LEU A 172 -16.48 19.06 -35.85
CA LEU A 172 -15.56 19.64 -34.86
C LEU A 172 -16.19 19.67 -33.46
N VAL A 173 -17.44 20.13 -33.36
CA VAL A 173 -18.15 20.20 -32.08
C VAL A 173 -18.42 18.80 -31.53
N ALA A 174 -18.85 17.86 -32.38
CA ALA A 174 -19.06 16.47 -32.00
C ALA A 174 -17.76 15.85 -31.47
N TRP A 175 -16.65 16.04 -32.18
CA TRP A 175 -15.34 15.58 -31.74
C TRP A 175 -14.97 16.12 -30.36
N ALA A 176 -15.17 17.42 -30.11
CA ALA A 176 -14.89 18.01 -28.82
C ALA A 176 -15.75 17.42 -27.69
N LEU A 177 -17.05 17.20 -27.93
CA LEU A 177 -17.95 16.64 -26.90
C LEU A 177 -17.69 15.15 -26.63
N TYR A 178 -17.52 14.34 -27.67
CA TYR A 178 -17.18 12.93 -27.49
C TYR A 178 -15.82 12.75 -26.82
N TYR A 179 -14.85 13.62 -27.11
CA TYR A 179 -13.57 13.61 -26.41
C TYR A 179 -13.74 13.88 -24.90
N THR A 180 -14.65 14.77 -24.49
CA THR A 180 -14.91 15.00 -23.06
C THR A 180 -15.55 13.80 -22.36
N GLU A 181 -16.34 13.01 -23.09
CA GLU A 181 -16.93 11.78 -22.56
C GLU A 181 -15.87 10.68 -22.36
N GLU A 182 -15.00 10.49 -23.35
CA GLU A 182 -13.86 9.57 -23.25
C GLU A 182 -12.92 9.95 -22.10
N LEU A 183 -12.65 11.25 -21.94
CA LEU A 183 -11.83 11.75 -20.83
C LEU A 183 -12.47 11.51 -19.47
N ALA A 184 -13.80 11.63 -19.36
CA ALA A 184 -14.53 11.33 -18.13
C ALA A 184 -14.39 9.85 -17.75
N GLU A 185 -14.47 8.94 -18.73
CA GLU A 185 -14.29 7.50 -18.51
C GLU A 185 -12.86 7.14 -18.04
N ILE A 186 -11.86 7.88 -18.50
CA ILE A 186 -10.47 7.71 -18.04
C ILE A 186 -10.35 8.19 -16.59
N MET A 187 -10.96 9.33 -16.25
CA MET A 187 -10.95 9.89 -14.90
C MET A 187 -11.73 9.05 -13.87
N GLU A 188 -12.70 8.24 -14.33
CA GLU A 188 -13.46 7.31 -13.48
C GLU A 188 -12.61 6.15 -12.92
N GLU A 189 -11.54 5.75 -13.63
CA GLU A 189 -10.71 4.59 -13.27
C GLU A 189 -9.23 4.98 -13.04
N PRO A 190 -8.89 5.71 -11.96
CA PRO A 190 -7.55 6.25 -11.75
C PRO A 190 -6.46 5.18 -11.54
N PHE A 191 -6.85 4.00 -11.05
CA PHE A 191 -5.95 2.86 -10.77
C PHE A 191 -6.07 1.73 -11.80
N GLY A 192 -6.67 2.01 -12.96
CA GLY A 192 -6.86 1.02 -14.04
C GLY A 192 -5.56 0.32 -14.43
N ASP A 193 -5.69 -0.90 -14.95
CA ASP A 193 -4.53 -1.69 -15.36
C ASP A 193 -3.88 -1.09 -16.63
N GLU A 194 -2.55 -1.17 -16.74
CA GLU A 194 -1.82 -0.68 -17.91
C GLU A 194 -2.23 -1.44 -19.19
N THR A 195 -2.76 -2.66 -19.02
CA THR A 195 -3.31 -3.50 -20.10
C THR A 195 -4.64 -3.00 -20.65
N SER A 196 -5.36 -2.13 -19.93
CA SER A 196 -6.64 -1.56 -20.37
C SER A 196 -6.49 -0.53 -21.50
N GLY A 197 -5.26 -0.16 -21.87
CA GLY A 197 -4.98 0.73 -23.00
C GLY A 197 -5.30 2.21 -22.75
N LYS A 198 -5.77 2.59 -21.55
CA LYS A 198 -6.06 3.98 -21.19
C LYS A 198 -4.74 4.74 -20.90
N PRO A 199 -4.46 5.85 -21.61
CA PRO A 199 -3.14 6.50 -21.60
C PRO A 199 -2.82 7.31 -20.32
N GLU A 200 -3.83 7.67 -19.52
CA GLU A 200 -3.69 8.60 -18.38
C GLU A 200 -3.90 7.94 -17.01
N THR A 201 -3.48 6.68 -16.83
CA THR A 201 -3.56 6.01 -15.52
C THR A 201 -2.37 6.34 -14.62
N ILE A 202 -2.58 6.29 -13.30
CA ILE A 202 -1.52 6.54 -12.31
C ILE A 202 -0.53 5.36 -12.32
N LYS A 203 0.76 5.67 -12.51
CA LYS A 203 1.86 4.69 -12.50
C LYS A 203 2.16 4.18 -11.08
N LEU A 204 1.29 3.31 -10.57
CA LEU A 204 1.37 2.79 -9.21
C LEU A 204 2.65 1.97 -8.95
N ASP A 205 3.23 1.35 -9.97
CA ASP A 205 4.50 0.63 -9.89
C ASP A 205 5.68 1.55 -9.55
N VAL A 206 5.71 2.76 -10.12
CA VAL A 206 6.76 3.74 -9.81
C VAL A 206 6.62 4.21 -8.36
N PHE A 207 5.39 4.45 -7.90
CA PHE A 207 5.13 4.87 -6.53
C PHE A 207 5.49 3.78 -5.51
N CYS A 208 5.09 2.53 -5.79
CA CYS A 208 5.43 1.38 -4.96
C CYS A 208 6.94 1.18 -4.86
N ARG A 209 7.67 1.23 -5.99
CA ARG A 209 9.14 1.14 -5.99
C ARG A 209 9.79 2.25 -5.17
N ARG A 210 9.30 3.49 -5.24
CA ARG A 210 9.81 4.61 -4.44
C ARG A 210 9.59 4.40 -2.94
N ILE A 211 8.42 3.91 -2.53
CA ILE A 211 8.15 3.60 -1.11
C ILE A 211 9.06 2.47 -0.63
N ILE A 212 9.18 1.39 -1.39
CA ILE A 212 10.05 0.27 -1.05
C ILE A 212 11.50 0.74 -0.92
N PHE A 213 11.97 1.57 -1.84
CA PHE A 213 13.32 2.14 -1.78
C PHE A 213 13.51 2.98 -0.51
N ALA A 214 12.57 3.88 -0.20
CA ALA A 214 12.62 4.69 1.01
C ALA A 214 12.62 3.84 2.30
N LEU A 215 11.78 2.80 2.36
CA LEU A 215 11.73 1.88 3.50
C LEU A 215 13.04 1.10 3.66
N LYS A 216 13.60 0.58 2.56
CA LYS A 216 14.90 -0.11 2.58
C LYS A 216 16.03 0.83 3.02
N GLN A 217 16.02 2.06 2.53
CA GLN A 217 16.99 3.09 2.92
C GLN A 217 16.88 3.42 4.41
N GLN A 218 15.67 3.49 4.97
CA GLN A 218 15.46 3.70 6.41
C GLN A 218 15.99 2.52 7.24
N VAL A 219 15.68 1.29 6.84
CA VAL A 219 16.18 0.08 7.53
C VAL A 219 17.71 0.04 7.49
N TRP A 220 18.29 0.28 6.31
CA TRP A 220 19.74 0.35 6.15
C TRP A 220 20.38 1.42 7.04
N ALA A 221 19.81 2.63 7.08
CA ALA A 221 20.32 3.70 7.92
C ALA A 221 20.28 3.33 9.41
N GLN A 222 19.25 2.62 9.87
CA GLN A 222 19.18 2.12 11.25
C GLN A 222 20.26 1.08 11.53
N GLU A 223 20.45 0.10 10.65
CA GLU A 223 21.49 -0.93 10.79
C GLU A 223 22.90 -0.32 10.81
N THR A 224 23.17 0.65 9.92
CA THR A 224 24.45 1.38 9.88
C THR A 224 24.67 2.14 11.20
N LEU A 225 23.66 2.87 11.68
CA LEU A 225 23.75 3.59 12.96
C LEU A 225 24.02 2.64 14.13
N ASP A 226 23.29 1.53 14.23
CA ASP A 226 23.49 0.53 15.27
C ASP A 226 24.91 -0.06 15.22
N SER A 227 25.43 -0.33 14.02
CA SER A 227 26.80 -0.82 13.85
C SER A 227 27.86 0.17 14.34
N ARG A 228 27.65 1.47 14.07
CA ARG A 228 28.56 2.58 14.45
C ARG A 228 28.52 2.87 15.95
N VAL A 229 27.33 2.86 16.55
CA VAL A 229 27.17 2.97 18.01
C VAL A 229 27.92 1.84 18.71
N ASN A 230 27.86 0.61 18.17
CA ASN A 230 28.55 -0.54 18.72
C ASN A 230 30.07 -0.51 18.50
N SER A 231 30.55 0.03 17.38
CA SER A 231 32.00 0.17 17.09
C SER A 231 32.64 1.37 17.78
N GLY A 232 31.85 2.37 18.19
CA GLY A 232 32.32 3.62 18.78
C GLY A 232 32.97 4.58 17.77
N ASP A 233 32.83 4.32 16.47
CA ASP A 233 33.35 5.16 15.39
C ASP A 233 32.24 6.09 14.85
N TRP A 234 32.51 7.40 14.89
CA TRP A 234 31.55 8.46 14.53
C TRP A 234 31.96 9.25 13.29
N VAL A 235 33.04 8.84 12.62
CA VAL A 235 33.47 9.48 11.38
C VAL A 235 32.55 9.03 10.25
N ILE A 236 31.86 9.98 9.62
CA ILE A 236 30.98 9.72 8.48
C ILE A 236 31.88 9.45 7.26
N THR A 237 31.91 8.21 6.78
CA THR A 237 32.56 7.87 5.51
C THR A 237 31.59 8.02 4.35
N PRO A 238 32.06 8.22 3.10
CA PRO A 238 31.19 8.28 1.92
C PRO A 238 30.35 7.00 1.72
N GLU A 239 30.77 5.89 2.32
CA GLU A 239 30.08 4.60 2.32
C GLU A 239 28.86 4.58 3.26
N ASP A 240 28.80 5.51 4.23
CA ASP A 240 27.66 5.72 5.14
C ASP A 240 26.57 6.61 4.54
N LEU A 241 26.77 7.14 3.33
CA LEU A 241 25.71 7.82 2.60
C LEU A 241 24.91 6.82 1.76
N PRO A 242 23.58 7.02 1.67
CA PRO A 242 22.74 6.16 0.84
C PRO A 242 23.21 6.19 -0.62
N PRO A 243 23.19 5.05 -1.33
CA PRO A 243 23.56 4.96 -2.74
C PRO A 243 22.59 5.70 -3.67
#